data_AF-A0A523STU0-F1
#
_entry.id   AF-A0A523STU0-F1
#
_cell.length_a   1.000
_cell.length_b   1.000
_cell.length_c   1.000
_cell.angle_alpha   90.00
_cell.angle_beta   90.00
_cell.angle_gamma   90.00
#
_symmetry.space_group_name_H-M   'P 1'
#
loop_
_entity.id
_entity.type
_entity.pdbx_description
1 polymer ?
#
loop_
_entity_poly.entity_id
_entity_poly.type
_entity_poly.pdbx_seq_one_letter_code
_entity_poly.pdbx_strand_id
1 'polypeptide(L)' 'MSIFTVTGKTIFQKEIVLDAGFNSIYWDGRDGDGDRIANGVYFYKVKARATGNQGYSGKEGVAEYRGKIAIAR' A
#
# COMPACT_ATOMS: atom_id res chain seq x y z
N MET A 1 1.38 1.08 2.54
CA MET A 1 1.11 0.73 1.13
C MET A 1 2.39 0.94 0.32
N SER A 2 2.66 0.04 -0.63
CA SER A 2 3.79 0.16 -1.56
C SER A 2 3.33 -0.13 -2.97
N ILE A 3 3.93 0.54 -3.96
CA ILE A 3 3.67 0.35 -5.40
C ILE A 3 4.99 0.06 -6.10
N PHE A 4 4.96 -0.88 -7.03
CA PHE A 4 6.11 -1.44 -7.71
C PHE A 4 5.89 -1.48 -9.21
N THR A 5 6.98 -1.34 -9.98
CA THR A 5 7.02 -1.72 -11.39
C THR A 5 6.86 -3.23 -11.56
N VAL A 6 6.63 -3.69 -12.79
CA VAL A 6 6.61 -5.14 -13.11
C VAL A 6 7.94 -5.85 -12.82
N THR A 7 9.05 -5.11 -12.79
CA THR A 7 10.38 -5.61 -12.43
C THR A 7 10.65 -5.62 -10.92
N GLY A 8 9.70 -5.15 -10.11
CA GLY A 8 9.81 -5.12 -8.64
C GLY A 8 10.45 -3.87 -8.07
N LYS A 9 10.79 -2.86 -8.89
CA LYS A 9 11.28 -1.57 -8.39
C LYS A 9 10.17 -0.85 -7.64
N THR A 10 10.38 -0.55 -6.35
CA THR A 10 9.48 0.32 -5.59
C THR A 10 9.50 1.73 -6.15
N ILE A 11 8.33 2.27 -6.46
CA ILE A 11 8.17 3.65 -6.94
C ILE A 11 7.41 4.54 -5.96
N PHE A 12 6.65 3.95 -5.04
CA PHE A 12 5.91 4.69 -4.03
C PHE A 12 5.79 3.84 -2.78
N GLN A 13 5.99 4.44 -1.62
CA GLN A 13 5.79 3.80 -0.33
C GLN A 13 5.27 4.82 0.68
N LYS A 14 4.20 4.45 1.38
CA LYS A 14 3.60 5.29 2.41
C LYS A 14 3.11 4.45 3.57
N GLU A 15 3.51 4.81 4.78
CA GLU A 15 2.94 4.30 6.03
C GLU A 15 1.79 5.20 6.46
N ILE A 16 0.67 4.59 6.85
CA ILE A 16 -0.57 5.31 7.17
C ILE A 16 -1.18 4.64 8.39
N VAL A 17 -1.52 5.45 9.39
CA VAL A 17 -2.31 5.00 10.55
C VAL A 17 -3.77 5.20 10.22
N LEU A 18 -4.56 4.16 10.44
CA LEU A 18 -5.98 4.08 10.08
C LEU A 18 -6.75 3.41 11.22
N ASP A 19 -8.02 3.75 11.35
CA ASP A 19 -8.91 3.11 12.31
C ASP A 19 -9.36 1.73 11.82
N ALA A 20 -9.83 0.89 12.75
CA ALA A 20 -10.41 -0.39 12.42
C ALA A 20 -11.68 -0.22 11.56
N GLY A 21 -11.81 -1.06 10.53
CA GLY A 21 -12.95 -1.03 9.61
C GLY A 21 -12.53 -0.79 8.16
N PHE A 22 -13.47 -0.33 7.35
CA PHE A 22 -13.22 -0.01 5.95
C PHE A 22 -12.41 1.28 5.82
N ASN A 23 -11.36 1.23 5.00
CA ASN A 23 -10.48 2.36 4.74
C ASN A 23 -10.21 2.52 3.25
N SER A 24 -10.03 3.77 2.82
CA SER A 24 -9.62 4.11 1.46
C SER A 24 -8.33 4.92 1.49
N ILE A 25 -7.37 4.56 0.64
CA ILE A 25 -6.08 5.26 0.53
C ILE A 25 -6.05 5.96 -0.83
N TYR A 26 -5.88 7.29 -0.82
CA TYR A 26 -5.70 8.08 -2.02
C TYR A 26 -4.23 8.07 -2.47
N TRP A 27 -4.03 7.89 -3.78
CA TRP A 27 -2.75 8.04 -4.47
C TRP A 27 -3.00 8.80 -5.77
N ASP A 28 -2.20 9.83 -6.02
CA ASP A 28 -2.36 10.77 -7.13
C ASP A 28 -1.65 10.32 -8.42
N GLY A 29 -1.10 9.11 -8.44
CA GLY A 29 -0.38 8.57 -9.59
C GLY A 29 1.04 9.14 -9.75
N ARG A 30 1.63 9.66 -8.67
CA ARG A 30 3.03 10.10 -8.66
C ARG A 30 3.93 9.14 -7.90
N ASP A 31 5.19 9.07 -8.29
CA ASP A 31 6.18 8.31 -7.53
C ASP A 31 6.61 9.06 -6.26
N GLY A 32 7.56 8.49 -5.52
CA GLY A 32 8.10 9.04 -4.28
C GLY A 32 8.84 10.36 -4.46
N ASP A 33 9.27 10.69 -5.68
CA ASP A 33 9.97 11.94 -6.02
C ASP A 33 8.97 13.02 -6.48
N GLY A 34 7.68 12.68 -6.59
CA GLY A 34 6.62 13.57 -7.04
C GLY A 34 6.45 13.60 -8.56
N ASP A 35 7.13 12.73 -9.30
CA ASP A 35 7.03 12.64 -10.75
C ASP A 35 5.85 11.78 -11.18
N ARG A 36 5.24 12.14 -12.32
CA ARG A 36 4.15 11.34 -12.89
C ARG A 36 4.72 10.05 -13.46
N ILE A 37 4.08 8.93 -13.13
CA ILE A 37 4.49 7.63 -13.66
C ILE A 37 3.99 7.40 -15.09
N ALA A 38 4.65 6.50 -15.82
CA ALA A 38 4.30 6.12 -17.18
C ALA A 38 2.98 5.30 -17.25
N ASN A 39 2.42 5.20 -18.46
CA ASN A 39 1.34 4.24 -18.73
C ASN A 39 1.88 2.81 -18.58
N GLY A 40 1.06 1.91 -18.06
CA GLY A 40 1.45 0.52 -17.90
C GLY A 40 0.79 -0.17 -16.71
N VAL A 41 1.26 -1.39 -16.45
CA VAL A 41 0.82 -2.19 -15.30
C VAL A 41 1.82 -2.02 -14.16
N TYR A 42 1.27 -1.81 -12.97
CA TYR A 42 2.00 -1.72 -11.72
C TYR A 42 1.43 -2.72 -10.73
N PHE A 43 2.23 -3.12 -9.74
CA PHE A 43 1.78 -3.92 -8.62
C PHE A 43 1.70 -3.07 -7.37
N TYR A 44 0.76 -3.38 -6.49
CA TYR A 44 0.73 -2.78 -5.17
C TYR A 44 0.66 -3.85 -4.09
N LYS A 45 1.18 -3.49 -2.91
CA LYS A 45 1.12 -4.29 -1.69
C LYS A 45 0.60 -3.43 -0.56
N VAL A 46 -0.40 -3.94 0.15
CA VAL A 46 -0.87 -3.37 1.41
C VAL A 46 -0.53 -4.36 2.52
N LYS A 47 0.18 -3.88 3.53
CA LYS A 47 0.46 -4.61 4.77
C LYS A 47 -0.19 -3.84 5.91
N ALA A 48 -1.09 -4.49 6.62
CA ALA A 48 -1.75 -3.95 7.80
C ALA A 48 -1.22 -4.68 9.04
N ARG A 49 -0.95 -3.92 10.11
CA ARG A 49 -0.58 -4.45 11.42
C ARG A 49 -1.48 -3.79 12.44
N ALA A 50 -2.16 -4.58 13.25
CA ALA A 50 -2.89 -4.06 14.40
C ALA A 50 -1.89 -3.58 15.46
N THR A 51 -2.00 -2.32 15.90
CA THR A 51 -1.13 -1.71 16.92
C THR A 51 -1.84 -1.53 18.26
N GLY A 52 -2.83 -2.38 18.56
CA GLY A 52 -3.53 -2.36 19.85
C GLY A 52 -2.62 -2.89 20.95
N ASN A 53 -2.44 -2.11 22.02
CA ASN A 53 -1.75 -2.56 23.22
C ASN A 53 -2.77 -2.83 24.35
N GLN A 54 -2.54 -3.94 25.05
CA GLN A 54 -3.07 -4.37 26.36
C GLN A 54 -4.30 -5.30 26.40
N GLY A 55 -4.02 -6.57 26.74
CA GLY A 55 -4.96 -7.45 27.46
C GLY A 55 -5.31 -8.77 26.79
N TYR A 56 -5.28 -8.86 25.46
CA TYR A 56 -5.60 -10.09 24.74
C TYR A 56 -4.31 -10.73 24.22
N SER A 57 -4.04 -11.96 24.66
CA SER A 57 -2.97 -12.86 24.20
C SER A 57 -3.21 -13.35 22.75
N GLY A 58 -3.74 -12.47 21.89
CA GLY A 58 -3.93 -12.72 20.46
C GLY A 58 -2.69 -12.24 19.73
N LYS A 59 -2.07 -13.13 18.95
CA LYS A 59 -0.94 -12.83 18.06
C LYS A 59 -1.16 -11.49 17.34
N GLU A 60 -0.11 -10.68 17.21
CA GLU A 60 -0.16 -9.47 16.39
C GLU A 60 -0.77 -9.78 15.02
N GLY A 61 -1.95 -9.21 14.75
CA GLY A 61 -2.64 -9.40 13.49
C GLY A 61 -1.88 -8.68 12.39
N VAL A 62 -1.18 -9.44 11.56
CA VAL A 62 -0.58 -8.95 10.32
C VAL A 62 -1.37 -9.52 9.15
N ALA A 63 -1.86 -8.64 8.30
CA ALA A 63 -2.50 -9.01 7.03
C ALA A 63 -1.71 -8.39 5.87
N GLU A 64 -1.58 -9.15 4.78
CA GLU A 64 -0.97 -8.67 3.54
C GLU A 64 -1.91 -8.95 2.37
N TYR A 65 -2.04 -7.95 1.49
CA TYR A 65 -2.76 -8.08 0.23
C TYR A 65 -1.91 -7.53 -0.92
N ARG A 66 -2.04 -8.14 -2.09
CA ARG A 66 -1.36 -7.75 -3.33
C ARG A 66 -2.34 -7.66 -4.49
N GLY A 67 -2.14 -6.67 -5.34
CA GLY A 67 -2.94 -6.49 -6.54
C GLY A 67 -2.16 -5.82 -7.67
N LYS A 68 -2.85 -5.66 -8.80
CA LYS A 68 -2.35 -4.94 -9.98
C LYS A 68 -3.17 -3.68 -10.23
N ILE A 69 -2.52 -2.65 -10.75
CA ILE A 69 -3.15 -1.40 -11.19
C ILE A 69 -2.72 -1.19 -12.64
N ALA A 70 -3.66 -0.89 -13.53
CA ALA A 70 -3.36 -0.45 -14.89
C ALA A 70 -3.52 1.07 -14.95
N ILE A 71 -2.48 1.75 -15.44
CA ILE A 71 -2.48 3.19 -15.69
C ILE A 71 -2.58 3.38 -17.20
N ALA A 72 -3.71 3.93 -17.63
CA ALA A 72 -3.96 4.31 -19.01
C ALA A 72 -4.58 5.71 -19.01
N ARG A 73 -3.98 6.60 -19.78
CA ARG A 73 -4.34 8.00 -19.98
C ARG A 73 -4.11 8.34 -21.44
#